data_AF-A0A7G5MQ05-F1
#
_entry.id   AF-A0A7G5MQ05-F1
#
_cell.length_a   1.000
_cell.length_b   1.000
_cell.length_c   1.000
_cell.angle_alpha   90.00
_cell.angle_beta   90.00
_cell.angle_gamma   90.00
#
_symmetry.space_group_name_H-M   'P 1'
#
loop_
_entity.id
_entity.type
_entity.pdbx_description
1 polymer ?
#
loop_
_entity_poly.entity_id
_entity_poly.type
_entity_poly.pdbx_seq_one_letter_code
_entity_poly.pdbx_strand_id
1 'polypeptide(L)'
;MLYSQLYEYLDGFTALGIDDIFNQIINEWTNEQVEVFVGKLFLEIKMDYFENPSYFNFYANSTLGGAAYPCSALECRLNNLDNLLRFSAFYADKVLIQSPIDAHYERLESDKDIDRVSLATDIIILLYIKPLVLNGIVGFFSSYICLCQECLKKIVKKEDDIKSSLEEIQSFIYDDCYKNIQCTLQRDEDGVAYFAIQGAEKYGYHKQTDILFVKEPQRISELLLDKASVKLTSKMMKKFGIIEDLINPAVNDLFQAQINTMFLDSSYITNRVFDAEIIEFIKNKDISGDLIDRANLISDDLFHRVPLISDVRVEDIVELRLKDGQSFVNYRDSLNRILKDYKKLDRKAITEIQRDIINPELHSIERTISSNRSSLLKAAGRDVILTGLGVGIGLFSGILPFDYAAVLGVMGGIPTLSNILSNIGKGNSKGCVSNNNFYFLFKLEDKYKRL
;
A
#
# COMPACT_ATOMS: atom_id res chain seq x y z
N MET A 1 -12.14 24.34 4.72
CA MET A 1 -11.51 23.21 3.99
C MET A 1 -12.11 21.92 4.52
N LEU A 2 -12.25 20.89 3.67
CA LEU A 2 -12.54 19.53 4.13
C LEU A 2 -11.47 19.18 5.19
N TYR A 3 -11.87 18.60 6.33
CA TYR A 3 -11.00 18.26 7.49
C TYR A 3 -10.44 19.38 8.38
N SER A 4 -10.78 20.65 8.17
CA SER A 4 -10.40 21.71 9.14
C SER A 4 -10.87 21.41 10.56
N GLN A 5 -12.14 21.01 10.72
CA GLN A 5 -12.74 20.63 12.00
C GLN A 5 -12.04 19.42 12.67
N LEU A 6 -11.63 18.42 11.88
CA LEU A 6 -10.85 17.28 12.37
C LEU A 6 -9.53 17.75 13.00
N TYR A 7 -8.78 18.62 12.31
CA TYR A 7 -7.47 19.06 12.81
C TYR A 7 -7.56 20.16 13.88
N GLU A 8 -8.65 20.91 13.94
CA GLU A 8 -8.98 21.74 15.10
C GLU A 8 -9.26 20.87 16.33
N TYR A 9 -9.96 19.75 16.16
CA TYR A 9 -10.22 18.80 17.25
C TYR A 9 -8.94 18.08 17.72
N LEU A 10 -8.02 17.80 16.81
CA LEU A 10 -6.72 17.20 17.10
C LEU A 10 -5.64 18.21 17.53
N ASP A 11 -5.95 19.52 17.59
CA ASP A 11 -4.93 20.57 17.79
C ASP A 11 -4.18 20.41 19.12
N GLY A 12 -4.87 19.90 20.16
CA GLY A 12 -4.28 19.59 21.47
C GLY A 12 -3.13 18.57 21.42
N PHE A 13 -3.05 17.74 20.39
CA PHE A 13 -1.96 16.78 20.21
C PHE A 13 -0.79 17.32 19.40
N THR A 14 -0.96 18.42 18.67
CA THR A 14 0.07 18.93 17.74
C THR A 14 1.34 19.41 18.45
N ALA A 15 1.22 19.81 19.72
CA ALA A 15 2.32 20.27 20.56
C ALA A 15 2.94 19.15 21.42
N LEU A 16 2.37 17.95 21.41
CA LEU A 16 2.81 16.83 22.24
C LEU A 16 3.87 15.98 21.54
N GLY A 17 4.82 15.45 22.32
CA GLY A 17 5.71 14.40 21.83
C GLY A 17 4.97 13.08 21.66
N ILE A 18 5.54 12.16 20.87
CA ILE A 18 4.96 10.82 20.64
C ILE A 18 4.65 10.12 21.98
N ASP A 19 5.60 10.14 22.92
CA ASP A 19 5.45 9.49 24.22
C ASP A 19 4.34 10.12 25.08
N ASP A 20 4.16 11.44 24.98
CA ASP A 20 3.09 12.16 25.69
C ASP A 20 1.71 11.77 25.15
N ILE A 21 1.58 11.61 23.82
CA ILE A 21 0.33 11.13 23.19
C ILE A 21 -0.01 9.73 23.69
N PHE A 22 0.97 8.82 23.71
CA PHE A 22 0.79 7.47 24.25
C PHE A 22 0.39 7.51 25.73
N ASN A 23 1.10 8.27 26.56
CA ASN A 23 0.80 8.36 27.98
C ASN A 23 -0.61 8.89 28.25
N GLN A 24 -1.00 9.95 27.53
CA GLN A 24 -2.32 10.56 27.68
C GLN A 24 -3.45 9.57 27.34
N ILE A 25 -3.38 8.90 26.19
CA ILE A 25 -4.44 7.99 25.73
C ILE A 25 -4.46 6.68 26.55
N ILE A 26 -3.28 6.13 26.88
CA ILE A 26 -3.18 4.83 27.56
C ILE A 26 -3.44 4.98 29.06
N ASN A 27 -2.76 5.92 29.72
CA ASN A 27 -2.68 5.96 31.18
C ASN A 27 -3.60 7.02 31.82
N GLU A 28 -3.81 8.16 31.16
CA GLU A 28 -4.55 9.28 31.77
C GLU A 28 -6.04 9.24 31.48
N TRP A 29 -6.43 8.82 30.28
CA TRP A 29 -7.83 8.80 29.88
C TRP A 29 -8.63 7.64 30.49
N THR A 30 -9.85 7.94 30.92
CA THR A 30 -10.86 6.94 31.26
C THR A 30 -11.43 6.28 30.00
N ASN A 31 -12.09 5.12 30.14
CA ASN A 31 -12.73 4.44 29.00
C ASN A 31 -13.77 5.35 28.32
N GLU A 32 -14.62 6.01 29.11
CA GLU A 32 -15.63 6.96 28.58
C GLU A 32 -14.98 8.08 27.75
N GLN A 33 -13.84 8.62 28.19
CA GLN A 33 -13.11 9.63 27.41
C GLN A 33 -12.60 9.07 26.07
N VAL A 34 -12.07 7.85 26.05
CA VAL A 34 -11.62 7.17 24.83
C VAL A 34 -12.79 6.93 23.86
N GLU A 35 -13.91 6.43 24.37
CA GLU A 35 -15.11 6.14 23.58
C GLU A 35 -15.71 7.41 22.96
N VAL A 36 -15.88 8.46 23.76
CA VAL A 36 -16.34 9.79 23.28
C VAL A 36 -15.38 10.35 22.23
N PHE A 37 -14.07 10.19 22.46
CA PHE A 37 -13.05 10.66 21.53
C PHE A 37 -13.11 9.93 20.19
N VAL A 38 -13.20 8.60 20.19
CA VAL A 38 -13.32 7.78 18.97
C VAL A 38 -14.61 8.09 18.21
N GLY A 39 -15.76 8.16 18.91
CA GLY A 39 -17.03 8.52 18.29
C GLY A 39 -16.99 9.90 17.65
N LYS A 40 -16.35 10.88 18.30
CA LYS A 40 -16.18 12.22 17.74
C LYS A 40 -15.26 12.22 16.51
N LEU A 41 -14.14 11.51 16.56
CA LEU A 41 -13.22 11.40 15.41
C LEU A 41 -13.88 10.76 14.20
N PHE A 42 -14.65 9.69 14.41
CA PHE A 42 -15.40 9.03 13.34
C PHE A 42 -16.33 10.01 12.61
N LEU A 43 -17.00 10.91 13.33
CA LEU A 43 -17.87 11.93 12.73
C LEU A 43 -17.10 13.03 11.98
N GLU A 44 -15.88 13.36 12.42
CA GLU A 44 -15.05 14.41 11.80
C GLU A 44 -14.25 13.90 10.59
N ILE A 45 -13.96 12.60 10.52
CA ILE A 45 -13.36 11.95 9.35
C ILE A 45 -14.47 11.68 8.33
N LYS A 46 -14.68 12.66 7.46
CA LYS A 46 -15.67 12.56 6.38
C LYS A 46 -15.16 11.66 5.28
N MET A 47 -16.05 10.81 4.75
CA MET A 47 -15.78 10.07 3.52
C MET A 47 -15.55 11.05 2.37
N ASP A 48 -14.44 10.86 1.68
CA ASP A 48 -14.02 11.67 0.57
C ASP A 48 -14.24 10.98 -0.77
N TYR A 49 -14.20 11.79 -1.83
CA TYR A 49 -14.42 11.33 -3.20
C TYR A 49 -13.44 12.01 -4.16
N PHE A 50 -13.34 11.45 -5.36
CA PHE A 50 -12.63 12.09 -6.46
C PHE A 50 -13.56 13.04 -7.20
N GLU A 51 -13.11 14.27 -7.42
CA GLU A 51 -13.93 15.30 -8.09
C GLU A 51 -13.98 15.08 -9.60
N ASN A 52 -12.88 14.61 -10.19
CA ASN A 52 -12.73 14.40 -11.63
C ASN A 52 -12.03 13.06 -11.90
N PRO A 53 -12.43 12.32 -12.96
CA PRO A 53 -11.72 11.13 -13.42
C PRO A 53 -10.25 11.41 -13.74
N SER A 54 -9.35 10.62 -13.18
CA SER A 54 -7.92 10.69 -13.47
C SER A 54 -7.26 9.35 -13.15
N TYR A 55 -6.33 8.91 -14.00
CA TYR A 55 -5.48 7.76 -13.69
C TYR A 55 -4.50 8.03 -12.54
N PHE A 56 -4.41 9.28 -12.09
CA PHE A 56 -3.63 9.72 -10.92
C PHE A 56 -4.48 9.96 -9.66
N ASN A 57 -5.76 9.57 -9.70
CA ASN A 57 -6.52 9.32 -8.48
C ASN A 57 -6.15 7.93 -7.98
N PHE A 58 -5.71 7.80 -6.73
CA PHE A 58 -5.28 6.51 -6.20
C PHE A 58 -6.08 6.11 -4.96
N TYR A 59 -6.45 4.83 -4.89
CA TYR A 59 -6.78 4.15 -3.65
C TYR A 59 -5.54 3.40 -3.17
N ALA A 60 -5.07 3.66 -1.95
CA ALA A 60 -3.87 3.02 -1.42
C ALA A 60 -4.18 1.73 -0.66
N ASN A 61 -3.29 0.76 -0.73
CA ASN A 61 -3.34 -0.41 0.16
C ASN A 61 -3.19 -0.01 1.63
N SER A 62 -3.63 -0.87 2.55
CA SER A 62 -3.60 -0.57 3.98
C SER A 62 -2.18 -0.30 4.48
N THR A 63 -1.17 -1.00 3.95
CA THR A 63 0.24 -0.81 4.34
C THR A 63 0.76 0.59 4.03
N LEU A 64 0.54 1.10 2.81
CA LEU A 64 0.90 2.48 2.45
C LEU A 64 0.02 3.51 3.17
N GLY A 65 -1.24 3.17 3.43
CA GLY A 65 -2.15 3.97 4.27
C GLY A 65 -1.76 4.02 5.75
N GLY A 66 -0.69 3.30 6.13
CA GLY A 66 -0.16 3.31 7.49
C GLY A 66 -0.89 2.38 8.44
N ALA A 67 -1.60 1.33 7.99
CA ALA A 67 -2.22 0.34 8.86
C ALA A 67 -1.17 -0.54 9.59
N ALA A 68 -1.62 -1.32 10.58
CA ALA A 68 -0.74 -2.20 11.37
C ALA A 68 -0.21 -3.42 10.60
N TYR A 69 -0.61 -3.62 9.35
CA TYR A 69 -0.15 -4.68 8.48
C TYR A 69 0.89 -4.19 7.48
N PRO A 70 2.03 -4.89 7.27
CA PRO A 70 2.43 -6.18 7.87
C PRO A 70 3.20 -6.03 9.20
N CYS A 71 3.48 -4.80 9.64
CA CYS A 71 4.20 -4.51 10.87
C CYS A 71 3.47 -3.40 11.64
N SER A 72 3.14 -3.67 12.90
CA SER A 72 2.39 -2.75 13.77
C SER A 72 3.25 -1.64 14.37
N ALA A 73 4.58 -1.75 14.28
CA ALA A 73 5.50 -0.76 14.83
C ALA A 73 5.30 0.61 14.17
N LEU A 74 5.17 1.65 15.01
CA LEU A 74 4.91 3.02 14.55
C LEU A 74 5.93 3.49 13.50
N GLU A 75 7.22 3.21 13.69
CA GLU A 75 8.27 3.60 12.72
C GLU A 75 8.03 2.98 11.33
N CYS A 76 7.69 1.69 11.27
CA CYS A 76 7.39 1.03 9.99
C CYS A 76 6.16 1.63 9.31
N ARG A 77 5.12 1.92 10.10
CA ARG A 77 3.88 2.54 9.62
C ARG A 77 4.16 3.95 9.07
N LEU A 78 4.90 4.77 9.82
CA LEU A 78 5.31 6.12 9.39
C LEU A 78 6.21 6.09 8.15
N ASN A 79 7.12 5.13 8.03
CA ASN A 79 7.96 5.01 6.84
C ASN A 79 7.16 4.63 5.58
N ASN A 80 6.20 3.70 5.69
CA ASN A 80 5.32 3.38 4.57
C ASN A 80 4.46 4.57 4.16
N LEU A 81 3.94 5.29 5.15
CA LEU A 81 3.15 6.48 4.95
C LEU A 81 3.96 7.63 4.33
N ASP A 82 5.17 7.90 4.82
CA ASP A 82 6.08 8.92 4.27
C ASP A 82 6.37 8.67 2.80
N ASN A 83 6.61 7.41 2.42
CA ASN A 83 6.73 7.03 1.02
C ASN A 83 5.48 7.45 0.24
N LEU A 84 4.29 7.02 0.67
CA LEU A 84 3.01 7.38 0.03
C LEU A 84 2.83 8.89 -0.09
N LEU A 85 3.07 9.65 0.98
CA LEU A 85 2.89 11.09 1.01
C LEU A 85 3.83 11.80 0.03
N ARG A 86 5.11 11.42 -0.03
CA ARG A 86 6.07 11.97 -1.00
C ARG A 86 5.62 11.74 -2.43
N PHE A 87 5.21 10.52 -2.76
CA PHE A 87 4.65 10.23 -4.07
C PHE A 87 3.41 11.06 -4.35
N SER A 88 2.48 11.10 -3.40
CA SER A 88 1.19 11.77 -3.55
C SER A 88 1.38 13.27 -3.79
N ALA A 89 2.27 13.90 -3.04
CA ALA A 89 2.58 15.32 -3.17
C ALA A 89 3.12 15.69 -4.56
N PHE A 90 3.87 14.79 -5.21
CA PHE A 90 4.38 15.04 -6.56
C PHE A 90 3.42 14.59 -7.67
N TYR A 91 2.83 13.40 -7.56
CA TYR A 91 2.28 12.68 -8.70
C TYR A 91 0.79 12.36 -8.60
N ALA A 92 0.18 12.40 -7.41
CA ALA A 92 -1.25 12.11 -7.30
C ALA A 92 -2.07 13.37 -7.58
N ASP A 93 -3.22 13.22 -8.26
CA ASP A 93 -4.30 14.21 -8.20
C ASP A 93 -4.95 14.19 -6.83
N LYS A 94 -5.29 12.99 -6.37
CA LYS A 94 -5.76 12.73 -5.02
C LYS A 94 -5.47 11.28 -4.64
N VAL A 95 -5.22 11.03 -3.37
CA VAL A 95 -5.09 9.68 -2.81
C VAL A 95 -6.11 9.50 -1.70
N LEU A 96 -6.83 8.38 -1.74
CA LEU A 96 -7.69 7.96 -0.66
C LEU A 96 -7.04 6.81 0.09
N ILE A 97 -6.97 6.96 1.41
CA ILE A 97 -6.54 5.92 2.35
C ILE A 97 -7.74 5.50 3.20
N GLN A 98 -7.73 4.26 3.69
CA GLN A 98 -8.74 3.84 4.65
C GLN A 98 -8.67 4.72 5.91
N SER A 99 -9.83 5.14 6.41
CA SER A 99 -9.95 5.85 7.68
C SER A 99 -9.32 5.01 8.80
N PRO A 100 -8.32 5.55 9.54
CA PRO A 100 -7.67 4.81 10.61
C PRO A 100 -8.56 4.66 11.85
N ILE A 101 -9.72 5.33 11.89
CA ILE A 101 -10.64 5.32 13.03
C ILE A 101 -11.77 4.30 12.86
N ASP A 102 -12.03 3.83 11.64
CA ASP A 102 -13.15 2.91 11.35
C ASP A 102 -13.10 1.64 12.19
N ALA A 103 -11.92 1.04 12.36
CA ALA A 103 -11.74 -0.17 13.16
C ALA A 103 -11.98 0.07 14.66
N HIS A 104 -11.61 1.26 15.17
CA HIS A 104 -11.88 1.63 16.57
C HIS A 104 -13.37 1.87 16.79
N TYR A 105 -14.02 2.53 15.83
CA TYR A 105 -15.46 2.75 15.87
C TYR A 105 -16.25 1.44 15.76
N GLU A 106 -15.82 0.49 14.93
CA GLU A 106 -16.44 -0.84 14.86
C GLU A 106 -16.35 -1.60 16.19
N ARG A 107 -15.22 -1.48 16.90
CA ARG A 107 -15.07 -2.08 18.24
C ARG A 107 -16.00 -1.42 19.25
N LEU A 108 -16.11 -0.09 19.22
CA LEU A 108 -17.04 0.67 20.05
C LEU A 108 -18.48 0.22 19.84
N GLU A 109 -18.95 0.16 18.59
CA GLU A 109 -20.31 -0.27 18.24
C GLU A 109 -20.57 -1.75 18.57
N SER A 110 -19.52 -2.54 18.73
CA SER A 110 -19.59 -3.96 19.10
C SER A 110 -19.44 -4.21 20.61
N ASP A 111 -19.50 -3.18 21.45
CA ASP A 111 -19.25 -3.26 22.90
C ASP A 111 -17.91 -3.92 23.25
N LYS A 112 -16.87 -3.69 22.44
CA LYS A 112 -15.50 -4.19 22.66
C LYS A 112 -14.58 -3.05 23.08
N ASP A 113 -13.68 -3.36 24.01
CA ASP A 113 -12.65 -2.40 24.43
C ASP A 113 -11.84 -1.89 23.24
N ILE A 114 -11.65 -0.57 23.17
CA ILE A 114 -10.80 0.09 22.18
C ILE A 114 -9.34 -0.20 22.52
N ASP A 115 -8.57 -0.63 21.51
CA ASP A 115 -7.13 -0.80 21.67
C ASP A 115 -6.45 0.57 21.71
N ARG A 116 -6.11 1.02 22.91
CA ARG A 116 -5.52 2.34 23.17
C ARG A 116 -4.13 2.52 22.55
N VAL A 117 -3.35 1.45 22.41
CA VAL A 117 -2.03 1.51 21.77
C VAL A 117 -2.20 1.74 20.26
N SER A 118 -3.10 0.97 19.65
CA SER A 118 -3.45 1.15 18.24
C SER A 118 -4.04 2.54 18.00
N LEU A 119 -4.96 3.00 18.86
CA LEU A 119 -5.57 4.34 18.77
C LEU A 119 -4.51 5.44 18.83
N ALA A 120 -3.61 5.42 19.81
CA ALA A 120 -2.54 6.42 19.92
C ALA A 120 -1.67 6.46 18.67
N THR A 121 -1.33 5.29 18.11
CA THR A 121 -0.58 5.17 16.86
C THR A 121 -1.35 5.78 15.68
N ASP A 122 -2.67 5.55 15.61
CA ASP A 122 -3.53 6.10 14.56
C ASP A 122 -3.71 7.61 14.67
N ILE A 123 -3.70 8.18 15.88
CA ILE A 123 -3.67 9.64 16.09
C ILE A 123 -2.37 10.23 15.57
N ILE A 124 -1.23 9.60 15.84
CA ILE A 124 0.07 10.04 15.32
C ILE A 124 0.07 10.02 13.78
N ILE A 125 -0.51 8.98 13.17
CA ILE A 125 -0.68 8.89 11.72
C ILE A 125 -1.53 10.04 11.17
N LEU A 126 -2.68 10.33 11.79
CA LEU A 126 -3.54 11.45 11.41
C LEU A 126 -2.78 12.79 11.47
N LEU A 127 -2.00 13.01 12.54
CA LEU A 127 -1.17 14.21 12.66
C LEU A 127 -0.08 14.28 11.60
N TYR A 128 0.55 13.15 11.26
CA TYR A 128 1.62 13.07 10.27
C TYR A 128 1.14 13.42 8.85
N ILE A 129 -0.06 12.99 8.47
CA ILE A 129 -0.62 13.26 7.12
C ILE A 129 -1.27 14.64 6.99
N LYS A 130 -1.40 15.40 8.09
CA LYS A 130 -2.06 16.71 8.14
C LYS A 130 -1.72 17.64 6.97
N PRO A 131 -0.46 17.79 6.54
CA PRO A 131 -0.13 18.72 5.46
C PRO A 131 -0.80 18.37 4.13
N LEU A 132 -0.91 17.09 3.77
CA LEU A 132 -1.54 16.70 2.51
C LEU A 132 -3.06 16.68 2.62
N VAL A 133 -3.59 16.30 3.79
CA VAL A 133 -5.04 16.27 4.02
C VAL A 133 -5.64 17.67 3.96
N LEU A 134 -5.00 18.66 4.61
CA LEU A 134 -5.46 20.05 4.55
C LEU A 134 -5.36 20.65 3.14
N ASN A 135 -4.46 20.15 2.29
CA ASN A 135 -4.31 20.56 0.89
C ASN A 135 -5.16 19.72 -0.09
N GLY A 136 -5.99 18.80 0.40
CA GLY A 136 -6.88 17.98 -0.42
C GLY A 136 -6.17 16.94 -1.30
N ILE A 137 -4.87 16.72 -1.10
CA ILE A 137 -4.07 15.73 -1.84
C ILE A 137 -4.34 14.33 -1.30
N VAL A 138 -4.53 14.20 0.01
CA VAL A 138 -4.92 12.95 0.68
C VAL A 138 -6.30 13.13 1.29
N GLY A 139 -7.18 12.15 1.12
CA GLY A 139 -8.49 12.08 1.75
C GLY A 139 -8.71 10.72 2.40
N PHE A 140 -9.82 10.58 3.12
CA PHE A 140 -10.19 9.33 3.78
C PHE A 140 -11.33 8.65 3.05
N PHE A 141 -11.21 7.34 2.92
CA PHE A 141 -12.32 6.46 2.55
C PHE A 141 -12.79 5.73 3.80
N SER A 142 -14.11 5.64 4.00
CA SER A 142 -14.69 4.91 5.12
C SER A 142 -15.40 3.66 4.62
N SER A 143 -15.34 2.59 5.41
CA SER A 143 -16.13 1.38 5.20
C SER A 143 -17.63 1.62 5.45
N TYR A 144 -17.99 2.71 6.12
CA TYR A 144 -19.38 3.07 6.43
C TYR A 144 -19.99 3.90 5.30
N ILE A 145 -20.40 3.22 4.23
CA ILE A 145 -20.96 3.85 3.03
C ILE A 145 -22.49 3.80 3.08
N CYS A 146 -23.14 4.94 2.87
CA CYS A 146 -24.59 4.98 2.69
C CYS A 146 -24.97 4.53 1.27
N LEU A 147 -25.60 3.37 1.16
CA LEU A 147 -26.01 2.79 -0.12
C LEU A 147 -27.53 2.68 -0.21
N CYS A 148 -28.10 3.06 -1.35
CA CYS A 148 -29.49 2.70 -1.64
C CYS A 148 -29.60 1.20 -1.94
N GLN A 149 -30.81 0.65 -1.89
CA GLN A 149 -31.05 -0.79 -2.09
C GLN A 149 -30.50 -1.30 -3.44
N GLU A 150 -30.59 -0.50 -4.50
CA GLU A 150 -30.09 -0.89 -5.82
C GLU A 150 -28.56 -0.84 -5.91
N CYS A 151 -27.91 0.14 -5.27
CA CYS A 151 -26.45 0.18 -5.17
C CYS A 151 -25.92 -0.99 -4.34
N LEU A 152 -26.60 -1.32 -3.23
CA LEU A 152 -26.25 -2.47 -2.40
C LEU A 152 -26.32 -3.79 -3.18
N LYS A 153 -27.39 -4.03 -3.95
CA LYS A 153 -27.49 -5.24 -4.80
C LYS A 153 -26.35 -5.35 -5.81
N LYS A 154 -25.93 -4.23 -6.41
CA LYS A 154 -24.81 -4.20 -7.35
C LYS A 154 -23.49 -4.54 -6.65
N ILE A 155 -23.28 -4.00 -5.45
CA ILE A 155 -22.09 -4.27 -4.64
C ILE A 155 -22.02 -5.74 -4.27
N VAL A 156 -23.08 -6.27 -3.64
CA VAL A 156 -23.11 -7.67 -3.19
C VAL A 156 -22.82 -8.65 -4.35
N LYS A 157 -23.45 -8.43 -5.51
CA LYS A 157 -23.18 -9.26 -6.69
C LYS A 157 -21.70 -9.21 -7.10
N LYS A 158 -21.10 -8.02 -7.07
CA LYS A 158 -19.70 -7.84 -7.46
C LYS A 158 -18.74 -8.42 -6.42
N GLU A 159 -19.06 -8.29 -5.14
CA GLU A 159 -18.34 -8.93 -4.04
C GLU A 159 -18.31 -10.45 -4.23
N ASP A 160 -19.44 -11.07 -4.58
CA ASP A 160 -19.53 -12.51 -4.86
C ASP A 160 -18.63 -12.93 -6.05
N ASP A 161 -18.64 -12.15 -7.14
CA ASP A 161 -17.79 -12.39 -8.31
C ASP A 161 -16.30 -12.32 -7.95
N ILE A 162 -15.90 -11.28 -7.20
CA ILE A 162 -14.51 -11.08 -6.79
C ILE A 162 -14.07 -12.17 -5.81
N LYS A 163 -14.91 -12.48 -4.82
CA LYS A 163 -14.63 -13.48 -3.80
C LYS A 163 -14.40 -14.85 -4.43
N SER A 164 -15.26 -15.25 -5.37
CA SER A 164 -15.10 -16.49 -6.12
C SER A 164 -13.76 -16.53 -6.85
N SER A 165 -13.35 -15.42 -7.48
CA SER A 165 -12.07 -15.31 -8.18
C SER A 165 -10.87 -15.43 -7.22
N LEU A 166 -10.95 -14.83 -6.03
CA LEU A 166 -9.88 -14.87 -5.04
C LEU A 166 -9.76 -16.25 -4.37
N GLU A 167 -10.89 -16.92 -4.08
CA GLU A 167 -10.91 -18.26 -3.47
C GLU A 167 -10.19 -19.30 -4.33
N GLU A 168 -10.31 -19.21 -5.66
CA GLU A 168 -9.63 -20.10 -6.59
C GLU A 168 -8.10 -19.96 -6.53
N ILE A 169 -7.61 -18.75 -6.24
CA ILE A 169 -6.18 -18.41 -6.18
C ILE A 169 -5.61 -18.69 -4.80
N GLN A 170 -6.45 -18.57 -3.77
CA GLN A 170 -6.07 -18.74 -2.38
C GLN A 170 -5.36 -20.08 -2.15
N SER A 171 -5.79 -21.15 -2.82
CA SER A 171 -5.12 -22.47 -2.75
C SER A 171 -3.66 -22.42 -3.24
N PHE A 172 -3.40 -21.78 -4.38
CA PHE A 172 -2.06 -21.61 -4.94
C PHE A 172 -1.17 -20.76 -4.04
N ILE A 173 -1.73 -19.66 -3.50
CA ILE A 173 -1.04 -18.76 -2.58
C ILE A 173 -0.64 -19.50 -1.31
N TYR A 174 -1.57 -20.25 -0.72
CA TYR A 174 -1.31 -21.01 0.50
C TYR A 174 -0.28 -22.09 0.28
N ASP A 175 -0.37 -22.85 -0.82
CA ASP A 175 0.61 -23.87 -1.16
C ASP A 175 2.02 -23.29 -1.34
N ASP A 176 2.11 -22.12 -1.97
CA ASP A 176 3.34 -21.38 -2.14
C ASP A 176 3.90 -20.86 -0.79
N CYS A 177 3.03 -20.34 0.09
CA CYS A 177 3.39 -19.97 1.46
C CYS A 177 3.94 -21.17 2.24
N TYR A 178 3.24 -22.31 2.25
CA TYR A 178 3.64 -23.52 2.98
C TYR A 178 4.96 -24.12 2.51
N LYS A 179 5.41 -23.81 1.28
CA LYS A 179 6.71 -24.23 0.73
C LYS A 179 7.85 -23.29 1.11
N ASN A 180 7.58 -21.98 1.18
CA ASN A 180 8.62 -20.97 1.31
C ASN A 180 8.77 -20.41 2.73
N ILE A 181 7.69 -20.41 3.52
CA ILE A 181 7.68 -19.87 4.88
C ILE A 181 8.16 -20.92 5.87
N GLN A 182 9.09 -20.49 6.72
CA GLN A 182 9.54 -21.27 7.87
C GLN A 182 9.04 -20.60 9.15
N CYS A 183 8.40 -21.39 10.00
CA CYS A 183 7.96 -20.93 11.31
C CYS A 183 8.60 -21.76 12.43
N THR A 184 9.13 -21.06 13.43
CA THR A 184 9.63 -21.65 14.67
C THR A 184 8.88 -21.04 15.84
N LEU A 185 8.35 -21.89 16.71
CA LEU A 185 7.78 -21.48 17.99
C LEU A 185 8.90 -21.44 19.03
N GLN A 186 9.07 -20.31 19.73
CA GLN A 186 10.11 -20.12 20.74
C GLN A 186 9.66 -19.15 21.83
N ARG A 187 10.50 -18.97 22.86
CA ARG A 187 10.32 -17.97 23.92
C ARG A 187 11.37 -16.87 23.80
N ASP A 188 11.00 -15.65 24.19
CA ASP A 188 11.97 -14.55 24.34
C ASP A 188 12.62 -14.56 25.73
N GLU A 189 13.42 -13.54 26.03
CA GLU A 189 14.14 -13.41 27.30
C GLU A 189 13.19 -13.24 28.51
N ASP A 190 12.00 -12.68 28.28
CA ASP A 190 10.96 -12.48 29.29
C ASP A 190 10.03 -13.71 29.42
N GLY A 191 10.28 -14.75 28.62
CA GLY A 191 9.52 -16.00 28.63
C GLY A 191 8.24 -15.96 27.81
N VAL A 192 7.97 -14.89 27.05
CA VAL A 192 6.79 -14.77 26.19
C VAL A 192 6.96 -15.67 24.98
N ALA A 193 5.98 -16.53 24.73
CA ALA A 193 5.97 -17.37 23.53
C ALA A 193 5.66 -16.54 22.28
N TYR A 194 6.28 -16.90 21.16
CA TYR A 194 5.98 -16.29 19.86
C TYR A 194 6.31 -17.21 18.68
N PHE A 195 5.66 -16.95 17.55
CA PHE A 195 6.02 -17.54 16.27
C PHE A 195 7.04 -16.66 15.56
N ALA A 196 8.26 -17.16 15.38
CA ALA A 196 9.26 -16.57 14.51
C ALA A 196 9.07 -17.04 13.07
N ILE A 197 8.73 -16.12 12.18
CA ILE A 197 8.32 -16.40 10.80
C ILE A 197 9.36 -15.80 9.86
N GLN A 198 9.91 -16.62 8.97
CA GLN A 198 10.92 -16.23 7.98
C GLN A 198 10.49 -16.69 6.58
N GLY A 199 10.94 -15.99 5.53
CA GLY A 199 10.61 -16.33 4.13
C GLY A 199 9.31 -15.69 3.60
N ALA A 200 8.75 -14.72 4.33
CA ALA A 200 7.52 -14.02 3.97
C ALA A 200 7.76 -12.66 3.29
N GLU A 201 9.00 -12.32 2.93
CA GLU A 201 9.39 -11.01 2.42
C GLU A 201 8.65 -10.61 1.15
N LYS A 202 8.32 -11.57 0.30
CA LYS A 202 7.55 -11.32 -0.94
C LYS A 202 6.13 -10.83 -0.70
N TYR A 203 5.57 -11.09 0.48
CA TYR A 203 4.25 -10.62 0.90
C TYR A 203 4.31 -9.29 1.68
N GLY A 204 5.49 -8.66 1.75
CA GLY A 204 5.70 -7.37 2.41
C GLY A 204 6.30 -7.44 3.82
N TYR A 205 6.55 -8.64 4.34
CA TYR A 205 7.12 -8.83 5.68
C TYR A 205 8.63 -8.54 5.75
N HIS A 206 9.12 -8.30 6.96
CA HIS A 206 10.55 -8.27 7.22
C HIS A 206 11.16 -9.68 7.10
N LYS A 207 12.50 -9.74 7.04
CA LYS A 207 13.26 -10.99 6.98
C LYS A 207 12.83 -12.00 8.07
N GLN A 208 12.52 -11.48 9.25
CA GLN A 208 11.82 -12.20 10.29
C GLN A 208 10.67 -11.33 10.79
N THR A 209 9.51 -11.95 11.01
CA THR A 209 8.36 -11.35 11.68
C THR A 209 7.95 -12.24 12.84
N ASP A 210 7.73 -11.64 13.99
CA ASP A 210 7.39 -12.35 15.22
C ASP A 210 5.92 -12.09 15.58
N ILE A 211 5.14 -13.16 15.77
CA ILE A 211 3.76 -13.06 16.26
C ILE A 211 3.75 -13.49 17.73
N LEU A 212 3.60 -12.52 18.63
CA LEU A 212 3.59 -12.74 20.07
C LEU A 212 2.21 -13.19 20.56
N PHE A 213 2.20 -14.06 21.58
CA PHE A 213 0.96 -14.42 22.27
C PHE A 213 0.71 -13.50 23.46
N VAL A 214 -0.28 -12.61 23.33
CA VAL A 214 -0.76 -11.78 24.47
C VAL A 214 -1.25 -12.68 25.61
N LYS A 215 -1.93 -13.78 25.27
CA LYS A 215 -2.30 -14.85 26.19
C LYS A 215 -1.91 -16.19 25.59
N GLU A 216 -0.92 -16.83 26.20
CA GLU A 216 -0.40 -18.10 25.72
C GLU A 216 -1.48 -19.20 25.80
N PRO A 217 -1.86 -19.83 24.67
CA PRO A 217 -2.76 -20.98 24.69
C PRO A 217 -2.08 -22.20 25.32
N GLN A 218 -2.82 -23.02 26.08
CA GLN A 218 -2.28 -24.24 26.72
C GLN A 218 -1.53 -25.14 25.74
N ARG A 219 -2.03 -25.28 24.51
CA ARG A 219 -1.39 -26.09 23.46
C ARG A 219 -0.03 -25.55 23.02
N ILE A 220 0.20 -24.24 23.09
CA ILE A 220 1.50 -23.62 22.83
C ILE A 220 2.44 -23.94 23.99
N SER A 221 1.97 -23.83 25.23
CA SER A 221 2.72 -24.22 26.43
C SER A 221 3.16 -25.68 26.38
N GLU A 222 2.25 -26.59 26.02
CA GLU A 222 2.52 -28.02 25.87
C GLU A 222 3.58 -28.32 24.79
N LEU A 223 3.61 -27.53 23.71
CA LEU A 223 4.61 -27.69 22.66
C LEU A 223 5.99 -27.20 23.11
N LEU A 224 6.04 -26.15 23.93
CA LEU A 224 7.26 -25.51 24.41
C LEU A 224 7.83 -26.07 25.71
N LEU A 225 7.07 -26.86 26.49
CA LEU A 225 7.43 -27.41 27.82
C LEU A 225 8.94 -27.41 28.14
N ASP A 226 9.66 -28.45 27.68
CA ASP A 226 11.10 -28.64 27.91
C ASP A 226 11.96 -28.22 26.71
N LYS A 227 11.35 -27.57 25.70
CA LYS A 227 12.00 -27.26 24.43
C LYS A 227 12.29 -25.77 24.33
N ALA A 228 13.55 -25.44 24.08
CA ALA A 228 13.95 -24.07 23.78
C ALA A 228 13.25 -23.53 22.51
N SER A 229 13.01 -24.39 21.51
CA SER A 229 12.28 -24.03 20.29
C SER A 229 11.67 -25.24 19.60
N VAL A 230 10.63 -25.01 18.80
CA VAL A 230 9.92 -26.02 18.01
C VAL A 230 9.72 -25.52 16.59
N LYS A 231 10.41 -26.12 15.62
CA LYS A 231 10.13 -25.88 14.20
C LYS A 231 8.76 -26.46 13.83
N LEU A 232 7.89 -25.63 13.25
CA LEU A 232 6.55 -26.04 12.88
C LEU A 232 6.55 -26.73 11.51
N THR A 233 5.75 -27.79 11.39
CA THR A 233 5.45 -28.43 10.09
C THR A 233 4.32 -27.67 9.39
N SER A 234 4.18 -27.81 8.06
CA SER A 234 3.07 -27.20 7.31
C SER A 234 1.69 -27.60 7.86
N LYS A 235 1.54 -28.84 8.35
CA LYS A 235 0.30 -29.30 9.02
C LYS A 235 0.03 -28.54 10.33
N MET A 236 1.07 -28.21 11.08
CA MET A 236 0.93 -27.41 12.31
C MET A 236 0.62 -25.96 11.96
N MET A 237 1.33 -25.37 10.99
CA MET A 237 1.06 -23.99 10.53
C MET A 237 -0.39 -23.84 10.08
N LYS A 238 -0.91 -24.78 9.28
CA LYS A 238 -2.32 -24.83 8.86
C LYS A 238 -3.29 -24.96 10.04
N LYS A 239 -2.98 -25.81 11.02
CA LYS A 239 -3.82 -25.98 12.21
C LYS A 239 -3.83 -24.75 13.11
N PHE A 240 -2.81 -23.91 13.03
CA PHE A 240 -2.71 -22.67 13.81
C PHE A 240 -3.19 -21.43 13.04
N GLY A 241 -3.53 -21.55 11.75
CA GLY A 241 -3.99 -20.40 10.96
C GLY A 241 -2.87 -19.42 10.59
N ILE A 242 -1.60 -19.81 10.70
CA ILE A 242 -0.47 -18.86 10.59
C ILE A 242 -0.42 -18.23 9.19
N ILE A 243 -0.65 -19.02 8.14
CA ILE A 243 -0.59 -18.50 6.77
C ILE A 243 -1.80 -17.61 6.49
N GLU A 244 -2.97 -18.02 6.97
CA GLU A 244 -4.20 -17.25 6.89
C GLU A 244 -4.04 -15.88 7.55
N ASP A 245 -3.50 -15.82 8.77
CA ASP A 245 -3.23 -14.57 9.48
C ASP A 245 -2.22 -13.67 8.73
N LEU A 246 -1.22 -14.27 8.08
CA LEU A 246 -0.22 -13.52 7.32
C LEU A 246 -0.75 -12.95 6.00
N ILE A 247 -1.65 -13.66 5.33
CA ILE A 247 -2.01 -13.38 3.93
C ILE A 247 -3.37 -12.72 3.79
N ASN A 248 -4.33 -13.06 4.64
CA ASN A 248 -5.71 -12.55 4.54
C ASN A 248 -5.79 -11.02 4.53
N PRO A 249 -4.99 -10.25 5.30
CA PRO A 249 -5.04 -8.79 5.20
C PRO A 249 -4.67 -8.26 3.81
N ALA A 250 -3.66 -8.84 3.15
CA ALA A 250 -3.29 -8.44 1.78
C ALA A 250 -4.34 -8.85 0.75
N VAL A 251 -4.95 -10.04 0.91
CA VAL A 251 -6.06 -10.48 0.05
C VAL A 251 -7.29 -9.58 0.25
N ASN A 252 -7.58 -9.19 1.49
CA ASN A 252 -8.67 -8.28 1.80
C ASN A 252 -8.42 -6.88 1.23
N ASP A 253 -7.19 -6.36 1.29
CA ASP A 253 -6.85 -5.10 0.63
C ASP A 253 -7.10 -5.14 -0.88
N LEU A 254 -6.73 -6.24 -1.55
CA LEU A 254 -6.99 -6.42 -2.97
C LEU A 254 -8.49 -6.50 -3.28
N PHE A 255 -9.24 -7.23 -2.44
CA PHE A 255 -10.70 -7.30 -2.53
C PHE A 255 -11.32 -5.90 -2.41
N GLN A 256 -10.94 -5.15 -1.37
CA GLN A 256 -11.41 -3.79 -1.13
C GLN A 256 -10.97 -2.85 -2.25
N ALA A 257 -9.73 -2.94 -2.72
CA ALA A 257 -9.25 -2.15 -3.84
C ALA A 257 -10.09 -2.38 -5.09
N GLN A 258 -10.50 -3.62 -5.38
CA GLN A 258 -11.33 -3.92 -6.55
C GLN A 258 -12.73 -3.33 -6.46
N ILE A 259 -13.32 -3.32 -5.26
CA ILE A 259 -14.61 -2.69 -5.02
C ILE A 259 -14.45 -1.17 -5.13
N ASN A 260 -13.49 -0.59 -4.41
CA ASN A 260 -13.35 0.85 -4.26
C ASN A 260 -12.94 1.53 -5.56
N THR A 261 -11.96 0.98 -6.28
CA THR A 261 -11.51 1.56 -7.56
C THR A 261 -12.61 1.56 -8.63
N MET A 262 -13.53 0.59 -8.59
CA MET A 262 -14.73 0.59 -9.43
C MET A 262 -15.68 1.73 -9.09
N PHE A 263 -15.95 1.97 -7.80
CA PHE A 263 -16.90 3.01 -7.38
C PHE A 263 -16.34 4.42 -7.52
N LEU A 264 -15.04 4.55 -7.31
CA LEU A 264 -14.38 5.83 -7.17
C LEU A 264 -13.73 6.30 -8.48
N ASP A 265 -13.68 5.47 -9.52
CA ASP A 265 -12.95 5.77 -10.77
C ASP A 265 -11.48 6.15 -10.45
N SER A 266 -10.78 5.19 -9.84
CA SER A 266 -9.43 5.38 -9.34
C SER A 266 -8.50 4.24 -9.69
N SER A 267 -7.22 4.55 -9.68
CA SER A 267 -6.10 3.63 -9.76
C SER A 267 -5.81 3.00 -8.39
N TYR A 268 -5.07 1.89 -8.36
CA TYR A 268 -4.63 1.25 -7.11
C TYR A 268 -3.14 1.51 -6.89
N ILE A 269 -2.73 1.82 -5.66
CA ILE A 269 -1.32 1.99 -5.31
C ILE A 269 -0.93 1.09 -4.16
N THR A 270 0.18 0.38 -4.31
CA THR A 270 0.66 -0.63 -3.35
C THR A 270 2.18 -0.64 -3.28
N ASN A 271 2.71 -1.10 -2.15
CA ASN A 271 4.13 -1.42 -1.99
C ASN A 271 4.40 -2.93 -1.99
N ARG A 272 3.37 -3.76 -2.19
CA ARG A 272 3.47 -5.22 -2.13
C ARG A 272 3.59 -5.80 -3.54
N VAL A 273 4.68 -6.51 -3.80
CA VAL A 273 4.89 -7.24 -5.08
C VAL A 273 3.79 -8.29 -5.28
N PHE A 274 3.42 -8.96 -4.20
CA PHE A 274 2.33 -9.93 -4.16
C PHE A 274 0.99 -9.42 -4.70
N ASP A 275 0.67 -8.15 -4.47
CA ASP A 275 -0.56 -7.54 -4.98
C ASP A 275 -0.58 -7.53 -6.51
N ALA A 276 0.56 -7.19 -7.12
CA ALA A 276 0.71 -7.21 -8.57
C ALA A 276 0.60 -8.64 -9.13
N GLU A 277 1.18 -9.63 -8.45
CA GLU A 277 1.12 -11.04 -8.85
C GLU A 277 -0.31 -11.59 -8.88
N ILE A 278 -1.12 -11.27 -7.87
CA ILE A 278 -2.54 -11.68 -7.84
C ILE A 278 -3.32 -10.99 -8.95
N ILE A 279 -3.13 -9.67 -9.12
CA ILE A 279 -3.82 -8.91 -10.15
C ILE A 279 -3.52 -9.48 -11.55
N GLU A 280 -2.29 -9.90 -11.77
CA GLU A 280 -1.90 -10.53 -13.01
C GLU A 280 -2.47 -11.94 -13.20
N PHE A 281 -2.46 -12.75 -12.14
CA PHE A 281 -3.01 -14.10 -12.20
C PHE A 281 -4.48 -14.07 -12.64
N ILE A 282 -5.30 -13.22 -12.01
CA ILE A 282 -6.74 -13.16 -12.34
C ILE A 282 -6.94 -12.61 -13.77
N LYS A 283 -6.12 -11.65 -14.23
CA LYS A 283 -6.15 -11.14 -15.61
C LYS A 283 -6.03 -12.26 -16.65
N ASN A 284 -5.13 -13.22 -16.44
CA ASN A 284 -4.84 -14.25 -17.43
C ASN A 284 -5.90 -15.36 -17.52
N LYS A 285 -6.94 -15.33 -16.69
CA LYS A 285 -7.92 -16.40 -16.58
C LYS A 285 -9.08 -16.31 -17.59
N ASP A 286 -9.61 -15.11 -17.82
CA ASP A 286 -10.87 -14.91 -18.58
C ASP A 286 -10.74 -13.95 -19.78
N ILE A 287 -9.51 -13.62 -20.18
CA ILE A 287 -9.24 -12.60 -21.20
C ILE A 287 -8.70 -13.25 -22.48
N SER A 288 -9.14 -12.75 -23.63
CA SER A 288 -8.58 -13.16 -24.93
C SER A 288 -7.08 -12.86 -25.03
N GLY A 289 -6.32 -13.71 -25.72
CA GLY A 289 -4.87 -13.56 -25.89
C GLY A 289 -4.45 -12.16 -26.37
N ASP A 290 -5.20 -11.56 -27.29
CA ASP A 290 -4.95 -10.22 -27.83
C ASP A 290 -4.97 -9.10 -26.77
N LEU A 291 -5.84 -9.20 -25.76
CA LEU A 291 -5.93 -8.22 -24.68
C LEU A 291 -4.82 -8.43 -23.64
N ILE A 292 -4.44 -9.68 -23.38
CA ILE A 292 -3.30 -10.03 -22.51
C ILE A 292 -2.00 -9.49 -23.11
N ASP A 293 -1.76 -9.73 -24.39
CA ASP A 293 -0.56 -9.27 -25.11
C ASP A 293 -0.45 -7.75 -25.12
N ARG A 294 -1.57 -7.03 -25.29
CA ARG A 294 -1.61 -5.57 -25.23
C ARG A 294 -1.35 -5.02 -23.84
N ALA A 295 -1.94 -5.63 -22.80
CA ALA A 295 -1.70 -5.22 -21.43
C ALA A 295 -0.26 -5.52 -20.99
N ASN A 296 0.35 -6.62 -21.47
CA ASN A 296 1.77 -6.91 -21.25
C ASN A 296 2.67 -5.90 -21.97
N LEU A 297 2.36 -5.58 -23.24
CA LEU A 297 3.05 -4.53 -23.99
C LEU A 297 3.02 -3.18 -23.26
N ILE A 298 1.86 -2.79 -22.72
CA ILE A 298 1.72 -1.55 -21.96
C ILE A 298 2.46 -1.63 -20.62
N SER A 299 2.32 -2.72 -19.87
CA SER A 299 3.00 -2.91 -18.59
C SER A 299 4.53 -2.91 -18.74
N ASP A 300 5.06 -3.54 -19.78
CA ASP A 300 6.50 -3.67 -20.00
C ASP A 300 7.11 -2.38 -20.56
N ASP A 301 6.41 -1.69 -21.46
CA ASP A 301 6.96 -0.57 -22.23
C ASP A 301 6.44 0.81 -21.79
N LEU A 302 5.42 0.94 -20.92
CA LEU A 302 5.04 2.24 -20.30
C LEU A 302 5.48 2.38 -18.84
N PHE A 303 6.03 1.33 -18.23
CA PHE A 303 6.68 1.42 -16.92
C PHE A 303 7.94 2.29 -16.98
N HIS A 304 8.02 3.32 -16.13
CA HIS A 304 9.19 4.19 -16.03
C HIS A 304 9.38 4.66 -14.60
N ARG A 305 10.61 5.03 -14.23
CA ARG A 305 10.86 5.62 -12.90
C ARG A 305 10.47 7.09 -12.90
N VAL A 306 9.97 7.57 -11.77
CA VAL A 306 9.72 8.99 -11.56
C VAL A 306 10.66 9.51 -10.47
N PRO A 307 11.18 10.74 -10.57
CA PRO A 307 12.08 11.28 -9.56
C PRO A 307 11.34 11.51 -8.24
N LEU A 308 11.89 10.99 -7.15
CA LEU A 308 11.44 11.32 -5.79
C LEU A 308 12.57 11.91 -4.98
N ILE A 309 12.21 12.80 -4.07
CA ILE A 309 13.15 13.49 -3.20
C ILE A 309 13.11 12.86 -1.82
N SER A 310 14.25 12.30 -1.39
CA SER A 310 14.44 11.88 0.00
C SER A 310 14.94 13.06 0.86
N ASP A 311 14.83 12.91 2.18
CA ASP A 311 15.49 13.78 3.17
C ASP A 311 15.02 15.24 3.24
N VAL A 312 13.88 15.55 2.60
CA VAL A 312 13.15 16.82 2.73
C VAL A 312 11.85 16.60 3.50
N ARG A 313 11.34 17.63 4.18
CA ARG A 313 10.05 17.53 4.86
C ARG A 313 8.93 17.51 3.82
N VAL A 314 7.87 16.76 4.11
CA VAL A 314 6.77 16.58 3.16
C VAL A 314 6.02 17.90 2.91
N GLU A 315 5.95 18.78 3.91
CA GLU A 315 5.41 20.14 3.82
C GLU A 315 6.14 20.97 2.77
N ASP A 316 7.47 20.83 2.67
CA ASP A 316 8.29 21.57 1.70
C ASP A 316 7.99 21.07 0.27
N ILE A 317 7.67 19.78 0.10
CA ILE A 317 7.22 19.20 -1.18
C ILE A 317 5.83 19.74 -1.55
N VAL A 318 4.91 19.80 -0.58
CA VAL A 318 3.58 20.38 -0.79
C VAL A 318 3.69 21.86 -1.16
N GLU A 319 4.56 22.63 -0.50
CA GLU A 319 4.83 24.03 -0.87
C GLU A 319 5.35 24.15 -2.31
N LEU A 320 6.28 23.29 -2.71
CA LEU A 320 6.78 23.21 -4.10
C LEU A 320 5.64 22.91 -5.08
N ARG A 321 4.79 21.93 -4.78
CA ARG A 321 3.63 21.57 -5.61
C ARG A 321 2.71 22.77 -5.82
N LEU A 322 2.43 23.53 -4.75
CA LEU A 322 1.53 24.67 -4.81
C LEU A 322 2.12 25.87 -5.55
N LYS A 323 3.44 26.10 -5.46
CA LYS A 323 4.11 27.27 -6.06
C LYS A 323 4.58 27.02 -7.49
N ASP A 324 5.24 25.89 -7.73
CA ASP A 324 5.93 25.57 -8.98
C ASP A 324 5.60 24.15 -9.48
N GLY A 325 4.40 23.63 -9.19
CA GLY A 325 3.99 22.27 -9.54
C GLY A 325 3.65 22.01 -11.02
N GLN A 326 3.81 22.99 -11.92
CA GLN A 326 3.30 22.90 -13.30
C GLN A 326 3.89 21.73 -14.09
N SER A 327 5.16 21.39 -13.88
CA SER A 327 5.78 20.23 -14.55
C SER A 327 5.11 18.91 -14.18
N PHE A 328 4.66 18.78 -12.93
CA PHE A 328 3.94 17.59 -12.46
C PHE A 328 2.52 17.53 -13.02
N VAL A 329 1.86 18.68 -13.15
CA VAL A 329 0.55 18.78 -13.83
C VAL A 329 0.69 18.33 -15.29
N ASN A 330 1.65 18.88 -16.04
CA ASN A 330 1.87 18.55 -17.45
C ASN A 330 2.16 17.06 -17.68
N TYR A 331 2.96 16.45 -16.81
CA TYR A 331 3.24 15.02 -16.82
C TYR A 331 1.95 14.19 -16.65
N ARG A 332 1.14 14.52 -15.64
CA ARG A 332 -0.13 13.81 -15.36
C ARG A 332 -1.13 13.98 -16.49
N ASP A 333 -1.29 15.19 -17.03
CA ASP A 333 -2.18 15.47 -18.16
C ASP A 333 -1.75 14.71 -19.42
N SER A 334 -0.44 14.66 -19.68
CA SER A 334 0.12 13.94 -20.81
C SER A 334 -0.15 12.44 -20.71
N LEU A 335 0.08 11.84 -19.53
CA LEU A 335 -0.22 10.43 -19.31
C LEU A 335 -1.71 10.15 -19.31
N ASN A 336 -2.54 11.00 -18.69
CA ASN A 336 -3.99 10.87 -18.77
C ASN A 336 -4.48 10.83 -20.23
N ARG A 337 -3.92 11.67 -21.10
CA ARG A 337 -4.23 11.65 -22.54
C ARG A 337 -3.77 10.37 -23.23
N ILE A 338 -2.56 9.89 -22.95
CA ILE A 338 -2.02 8.64 -23.52
C ILE A 338 -2.89 7.44 -23.12
N LEU A 339 -3.25 7.36 -21.83
CA LEU A 339 -3.96 6.22 -21.27
C LEU A 339 -5.45 6.20 -21.69
N LYS A 340 -6.06 7.34 -22.01
CA LYS A 340 -7.43 7.38 -22.57
C LYS A 340 -7.57 6.59 -23.88
N ASP A 341 -6.52 6.61 -24.72
CA ASP A 341 -6.49 5.92 -26.01
C ASP A 341 -5.67 4.61 -25.97
N TYR A 342 -5.47 4.00 -24.79
CA TYR A 342 -4.58 2.85 -24.60
C TYR A 342 -4.85 1.67 -25.54
N LYS A 343 -6.13 1.43 -25.91
CA LYS A 343 -6.54 0.37 -26.83
C LYS A 343 -5.97 0.54 -28.24
N LYS A 344 -5.44 1.71 -28.61
CA LYS A 344 -4.84 1.97 -29.92
C LYS A 344 -3.31 1.94 -29.90
N LEU A 345 -2.70 1.71 -28.73
CA LEU A 345 -1.25 1.71 -28.59
C LEU A 345 -0.65 0.42 -29.14
N ASP A 346 0.34 0.57 -30.01
CA ASP A 346 1.24 -0.48 -30.43
C ASP A 346 2.67 -0.18 -29.94
N ARG A 347 3.60 -1.12 -30.18
CA ARG A 347 4.98 -0.99 -29.71
C ARG A 347 5.68 0.26 -30.24
N LYS A 348 5.40 0.64 -31.48
CA LYS A 348 6.01 1.80 -32.12
C LYS A 348 5.49 3.08 -31.47
N ALA A 349 4.18 3.18 -31.29
CA ALA A 349 3.53 4.28 -30.59
C ALA A 349 4.07 4.43 -29.16
N ILE A 350 4.23 3.34 -28.42
CA ILE A 350 4.79 3.40 -27.06
C ILE A 350 6.25 3.90 -27.07
N THR A 351 7.08 3.43 -28.01
CA THR A 351 8.46 3.91 -28.12
C THR A 351 8.53 5.41 -28.45
N GLU A 352 7.64 5.88 -29.33
CA GLU A 352 7.50 7.31 -29.66
C GLU A 352 7.01 8.12 -28.45
N ILE A 353 6.01 7.62 -27.71
CA ILE A 353 5.53 8.22 -26.46
C ILE A 353 6.64 8.35 -25.42
N GLN A 354 7.43 7.29 -25.21
CA GLN A 354 8.55 7.33 -24.28
C GLN A 354 9.56 8.43 -24.65
N ARG A 355 9.95 8.49 -25.93
CA ARG A 355 10.95 9.42 -26.43
C ARG A 355 10.46 10.88 -26.46
N ASP A 356 9.23 11.09 -26.93
CA ASP A 356 8.74 12.41 -27.30
C ASP A 356 7.84 13.04 -26.22
N ILE A 357 7.37 12.26 -25.25
CA ILE A 357 6.47 12.73 -24.18
C ILE A 357 7.05 12.42 -22.80
N ILE A 358 7.23 11.14 -22.44
CA ILE A 358 7.60 10.74 -21.07
C ILE A 358 8.96 11.31 -20.67
N ASN A 359 10.02 11.02 -21.43
CA ASN A 359 11.38 11.47 -21.08
C ASN A 359 11.49 13.01 -21.02
N PRO A 360 10.93 13.78 -21.97
CA PRO A 360 10.89 15.25 -21.87
C PRO A 360 10.19 15.77 -20.62
N GLU A 361 9.03 15.21 -20.25
CA GLU A 361 8.30 15.60 -19.04
C GLU A 361 9.09 15.25 -17.76
N LEU A 362 9.74 14.08 -17.72
CA LEU A 362 10.63 13.72 -16.60
C LEU A 362 11.80 14.71 -16.47
N HIS A 363 12.46 15.09 -17.57
CA HIS A 363 13.50 16.12 -17.54
C HIS A 363 12.96 17.50 -17.12
N SER A 364 11.67 17.80 -17.39
CA SER A 364 11.02 19.03 -16.92
C SER A 364 10.82 19.00 -15.40
N ILE A 365 10.40 17.86 -14.87
CA ILE A 365 10.27 17.62 -13.42
C ILE A 365 11.63 17.74 -12.73
N GLU A 366 12.67 17.07 -13.24
CA GLU A 366 14.02 17.14 -12.68
C GLU A 366 14.56 18.58 -12.64
N ARG A 367 14.31 19.36 -13.68
CA ARG A 367 14.66 20.79 -13.71
C ARG A 367 13.90 21.59 -12.65
N THR A 368 12.60 21.35 -12.50
CA THR A 368 11.75 22.01 -11.50
C THR A 368 12.21 21.72 -10.08
N ILE A 369 12.57 20.47 -9.79
CA ILE A 369 13.14 20.09 -8.50
C ILE A 369 14.50 20.78 -8.30
N SER A 370 15.36 20.74 -9.31
CA SER A 370 16.72 21.32 -9.24
C SER A 370 16.71 22.83 -9.04
N SER A 371 15.82 23.55 -9.72
CA SER A 371 15.67 25.01 -9.56
C SER A 371 15.15 25.41 -8.18
N ASN A 372 14.45 24.51 -7.50
CA ASN A 372 13.84 24.74 -6.20
C ASN A 372 14.60 24.12 -5.02
N ARG A 373 15.83 23.63 -5.24
CA ARG A 373 16.65 22.97 -4.21
C ARG A 373 16.79 23.82 -2.94
N SER A 374 17.01 25.13 -3.05
CA SER A 374 17.16 26.01 -1.89
C SER A 374 15.88 26.13 -1.06
N SER A 375 14.70 26.10 -1.69
CA SER A 375 13.42 26.13 -0.98
C SER A 375 13.11 24.80 -0.30
N LEU A 376 13.49 23.68 -0.93
CA LEU A 376 13.32 22.34 -0.39
C LEU A 376 14.26 22.04 0.81
N LEU A 377 15.36 22.80 0.94
CA LEU A 377 16.38 22.60 1.98
C LEU A 377 16.24 23.50 3.22
N LYS A 378 15.14 24.24 3.35
CA LYS A 378 14.96 25.28 4.37
C LYS A 378 15.13 24.82 5.83
N ALA A 379 15.24 23.52 6.14
CA ALA A 379 15.16 23.02 7.51
C ALA A 379 16.37 22.25 8.08
N ALA A 380 17.43 21.87 7.34
CA ALA A 380 18.46 21.00 7.97
C ALA A 380 19.89 20.96 7.39
N GLY A 381 20.25 21.74 6.37
CA GLY A 381 21.60 21.62 5.77
C GLY A 381 21.91 20.23 5.20
N ARG A 382 20.87 19.46 4.84
CA ARG A 382 20.96 18.14 4.23
C ARG A 382 21.19 18.27 2.74
N ASP A 383 21.82 17.28 2.12
CA ASP A 383 21.88 17.20 0.65
C ASP A 383 20.58 16.59 0.12
N VAL A 384 19.97 17.24 -0.87
CA VAL A 384 18.82 16.67 -1.61
C VAL A 384 19.33 15.50 -2.42
N ILE A 385 18.91 14.28 -2.07
CA ILE A 385 19.17 13.10 -2.89
C ILE A 385 17.95 12.86 -3.78
N LEU A 386 18.18 12.93 -5.09
CA LEU A 386 17.22 12.47 -6.09
C LEU A 386 17.29 10.95 -6.13
N THR A 387 16.41 10.30 -5.40
CA THR A 387 16.19 8.86 -5.50
C THR A 387 15.19 8.58 -6.63
N GLY A 388 15.64 7.90 -7.68
CA GLY A 388 14.73 7.37 -8.70
C GLY A 388 13.90 6.23 -8.13
N LEU A 389 12.70 6.52 -7.63
CA LEU A 389 11.73 5.51 -7.24
C LEU A 389 11.04 5.01 -8.52
N GLY A 390 11.14 3.70 -8.74
CA GLY A 390 10.45 3.05 -9.85
C GLY A 390 8.97 2.95 -9.55
N VAL A 391 8.20 4.00 -9.84
CA VAL A 391 6.75 3.90 -9.88
C VAL A 391 6.38 3.33 -11.24
N GLY A 392 6.12 2.03 -11.28
CA GLY A 392 5.41 1.48 -12.43
C GLY A 392 4.07 2.13 -12.58
N ILE A 393 3.75 2.63 -13.77
CA ILE A 393 2.38 2.92 -14.17
C ILE A 393 2.01 1.80 -15.13
N GLY A 394 1.49 0.69 -14.59
CA GLY A 394 1.03 -0.46 -15.38
C GLY A 394 -0.48 -0.41 -15.54
N LEU A 395 -1.00 -0.56 -16.76
CA LEU A 395 -2.44 -0.70 -16.97
C LEU A 395 -2.87 -2.15 -16.74
N PHE A 396 -3.81 -2.37 -15.82
CA PHE A 396 -4.43 -3.66 -15.58
C PHE A 396 -5.91 -3.59 -15.97
N SER A 397 -6.24 -4.15 -17.14
CA SER A 397 -7.62 -4.38 -17.57
C SER A 397 -7.92 -5.86 -17.44
N GLY A 398 -8.88 -6.26 -16.60
CA GLY A 398 -9.23 -7.68 -16.50
C GLY A 398 -10.08 -8.08 -15.31
N ILE A 399 -9.76 -7.59 -14.12
CA ILE A 399 -10.49 -7.92 -12.87
C ILE A 399 -11.36 -6.75 -12.42
N LEU A 400 -10.87 -5.56 -12.72
CA LEU A 400 -11.58 -4.31 -12.55
C LEU A 400 -12.62 -4.21 -13.67
N PRO A 401 -13.81 -3.67 -13.39
CA PRO A 401 -14.93 -3.69 -14.33
C PRO A 401 -14.49 -3.24 -15.72
N PHE A 402 -15.05 -3.91 -16.72
CA PHE A 402 -14.62 -3.95 -18.13
C PHE A 402 -14.49 -2.61 -18.89
N ASP A 403 -14.63 -1.46 -18.21
CA ASP A 403 -14.64 -0.14 -18.83
C ASP A 403 -13.49 0.78 -18.38
N TYR A 404 -12.70 0.42 -17.36
CA TYR A 404 -11.59 1.24 -16.86
C TYR A 404 -10.25 0.50 -16.86
N ALA A 405 -9.26 1.07 -17.53
CA ALA A 405 -7.87 0.63 -17.40
C ALA A 405 -7.32 1.19 -16.08
N ALA A 406 -7.19 0.39 -15.03
CA ALA A 406 -6.62 0.92 -13.80
C ALA A 406 -5.10 0.98 -13.90
N VAL A 407 -4.50 2.07 -13.38
CA VAL A 407 -3.06 2.12 -13.16
C VAL A 407 -2.75 1.43 -11.83
N LEU A 408 -1.76 0.53 -11.81
CA LEU A 408 -1.13 0.08 -10.57
C LEU A 408 0.15 0.88 -10.34
N GLY A 409 0.23 1.61 -9.23
CA GLY A 409 1.47 2.21 -8.74
C GLY A 409 2.18 1.26 -7.78
N VAL A 410 3.45 0.92 -8.03
CA VAL A 410 4.27 0.12 -7.09
C VAL A 410 5.32 1.01 -6.41
N MET A 411 5.27 1.12 -5.07
CA MET A 411 6.15 1.98 -4.28
C MET A 411 7.09 1.18 -3.37
N GLY A 412 8.40 1.44 -3.44
CA GLY A 412 9.37 0.85 -2.51
C GLY A 412 9.99 -0.48 -2.98
N GLY A 413 11.31 -0.45 -3.23
CA GLY A 413 12.17 -1.61 -2.99
C GLY A 413 12.35 -2.68 -4.08
N ILE A 414 12.92 -2.31 -5.24
CA ILE A 414 13.57 -3.25 -6.18
C ILE A 414 14.61 -4.21 -5.51
N PRO A 415 15.31 -3.90 -4.39
CA PRO A 415 16.25 -4.84 -3.77
C PRO A 415 15.62 -6.15 -3.28
N THR A 416 14.33 -6.14 -2.90
CA THR A 416 13.64 -7.32 -2.36
C THR A 416 13.40 -8.36 -3.45
N LEU A 417 13.13 -7.96 -4.70
CA LEU A 417 13.01 -8.88 -5.84
C LEU A 417 14.30 -9.67 -6.10
N SER A 418 15.47 -9.04 -5.96
CA SER A 418 16.78 -9.69 -6.19
C SER A 418 17.09 -10.81 -5.17
N ASN A 419 16.68 -10.61 -3.91
CA ASN A 419 16.87 -11.58 -2.82
C ASN A 419 15.84 -12.71 -2.87
N ILE A 420 14.60 -12.40 -3.26
CA ILE A 420 13.56 -13.41 -3.49
C ILE A 420 13.92 -14.30 -4.69
N LEU A 421 14.42 -13.71 -5.79
CA LEU A 421 14.79 -14.44 -7.01
C LEU A 421 16.11 -15.21 -6.91
N SER A 422 17.10 -14.73 -6.13
CA SER A 422 18.34 -15.50 -5.89
C SER A 422 18.11 -16.77 -5.06
N ASN A 423 17.03 -16.82 -4.28
CA ASN A 423 16.59 -18.01 -3.57
C ASN A 423 15.73 -18.95 -4.44
N ILE A 424 14.90 -18.41 -5.34
CA ILE A 424 14.14 -19.21 -6.33
C ILE A 424 15.06 -19.81 -7.40
N GLY A 425 16.12 -19.10 -7.81
CA GLY A 425 17.11 -19.58 -8.78
C GLY A 425 17.93 -20.78 -8.33
N LYS A 426 17.87 -21.15 -7.03
CA LYS A 426 18.49 -22.37 -6.49
C LYS A 426 17.55 -23.58 -6.48
N GLY A 427 16.25 -23.38 -6.73
CA GLY A 427 15.23 -24.42 -6.82
C GLY A 427 14.76 -24.61 -8.26
N ASN A 428 15.42 -25.52 -8.99
CA ASN A 428 14.97 -26.16 -10.25
C ASN A 428 13.92 -25.42 -11.12
N SER A 429 14.43 -24.73 -12.14
CA SER A 429 14.06 -24.80 -13.57
C SER A 429 14.09 -23.41 -14.22
N LYS A 430 15.02 -23.22 -15.17
CA LYS A 430 15.12 -22.02 -16.01
C LYS A 430 13.83 -21.70 -16.80
N GLY A 431 12.86 -22.63 -16.86
CA GLY A 431 11.57 -22.44 -17.51
C GLY A 431 10.53 -21.64 -16.69
N CYS A 432 10.65 -21.58 -15.36
CA CYS A 432 9.73 -20.77 -14.54
C CYS A 432 10.06 -19.27 -14.53
N VAL A 433 11.28 -18.89 -14.89
CA VAL A 433 11.76 -17.50 -14.81
C VAL A 433 11.50 -16.72 -16.10
N SER A 434 11.48 -17.37 -17.26
CA SER A 434 11.17 -16.73 -18.56
C SER A 434 9.68 -16.56 -18.82
N ASN A 435 8.83 -17.30 -18.12
CA ASN A 435 7.36 -17.22 -18.20
C ASN A 435 6.75 -16.44 -17.02
N ASN A 436 7.58 -15.84 -16.15
CA ASN A 436 7.10 -14.94 -15.13
C ASN A 436 6.90 -13.57 -15.78
N ASN A 437 5.67 -13.08 -15.76
CA ASN A 437 5.30 -11.82 -16.37
C ASN A 437 5.96 -10.59 -15.72
N PHE A 438 6.68 -10.74 -14.60
CA PHE A 438 7.56 -9.72 -14.01
C PHE A 438 9.03 -9.83 -14.42
N TYR A 439 9.36 -10.67 -15.43
CA TYR A 439 10.73 -10.77 -15.98
C TYR A 439 11.26 -9.43 -16.51
N PHE A 440 10.39 -8.46 -16.82
CA PHE A 440 10.79 -7.10 -17.19
C PHE A 440 11.33 -6.30 -15.99
N LEU A 441 10.78 -6.46 -14.78
CA LEU A 441 11.34 -5.87 -13.55
C LEU A 441 12.78 -6.38 -13.31
N PHE A 442 13.04 -7.66 -13.63
CA PHE A 442 14.38 -8.26 -13.63
C PHE A 442 15.31 -7.69 -14.71
N LYS A 443 14.85 -7.53 -15.96
CA LYS A 443 15.65 -6.92 -17.05
C LYS A 443 16.05 -5.47 -16.71
N LEU A 444 15.18 -4.72 -16.05
CA LEU A 444 15.46 -3.37 -15.59
C LEU A 444 16.57 -3.37 -14.53
N GLU A 445 16.53 -4.29 -13.57
CA GLU A 445 17.60 -4.41 -12.57
C GLU A 445 18.97 -4.70 -13.24
N ASP A 446 19.03 -5.65 -14.18
CA ASP A 446 20.27 -6.00 -14.88
C ASP A 446 20.76 -4.90 -15.83
N LYS A 447 19.85 -4.15 -16.48
CA LYS A 447 20.20 -3.03 -17.37
C LYS A 447 20.77 -1.84 -16.61
N TYR A 448 20.32 -1.60 -15.38
CA TYR A 448 20.74 -0.46 -14.57
C TYR A 448 21.81 -0.79 -13.51
N LYS A 449 22.07 -2.06 -13.18
CA LYS A 449 23.30 -2.48 -12.48
C LYS A 449 24.57 -2.32 -13.32
N ARG A 450 24.41 -2.15 -14.63
CA ARG A 450 25.48 -1.98 -15.63
C ARG A 450 25.71 -0.52 -16.03
N LEU A 451 24.95 0.41 -15.44
CA LEU A 451 25.19 1.85 -15.43
C LEU A 451 25.67 2.24 -14.04
#